data_AF-A0A416W6F5-F1
#
_entry.id   AF-A0A416W6F5-F1
#
_cell.length_a   1.000
_cell.length_b   1.000
_cell.length_c   1.000
_cell.angle_alpha   90.00
_cell.angle_beta   90.00
_cell.angle_gamma   90.00
#
_symmetry.space_group_name_H-M   'P 1'
#
loop_
_entity.id
_entity.type
_entity.pdbx_description
1 polymer ?
#
loop_
_entity_poly.entity_id
_entity_poly.type
_entity_poly.pdbx_seq_one_letter_code
_entity_poly.pdbx_strand_id
1 'polypeptide(L)'
;MTRLFTISEIKHLVKESTRERLLFYEQSDINQQIALDHELGFEAILTGNGDEKILLPEDGTVIYLFRGQNQEHMPCYPSLYRETPRPLTISEIFTWRMKLTLFRDMLDTYPIVDKFFKRHNFKVDYEGLAQHYGLLTPVLDLTSNIDIALFFATCWYDPEEDCYKPFDDGKEHEGILYLFCPLRANEPIPLKIDDFMKENITPIGLQPFLRPARQKGYALHIPKGKSTKSWAYRFKFSNEDSLEYYNLFQEGHDLWIYDILAEKTKKIAKITEFSYEAFARTYEEFRPKGVSRTKLKKALAIEGISLTKYAEAVYFSEDEKDEAIRKWNSGEGKQFCDIIGRRPWHEEIGEHKTISEENGQHHVEIGPINHYRTLKMLAETAFLGMLAHPEGPDKAEWINYKNTPNETHRLLTKKEQEWTLVPACLVNLFAKKYLREEDYVILK
;
A
#
# COMPACT_ATOMS: atom_id res chain seq x y z
N MET A 1 19.44 -26.95 8.86
CA MET A 1 18.02 -26.99 8.45
C MET A 1 17.40 -25.68 8.87
N THR A 2 16.75 -24.98 7.94
CA THR A 2 15.97 -23.78 8.27
C THR A 2 14.80 -24.18 9.17
N ARG A 3 14.60 -23.46 10.28
CA ARG A 3 13.49 -23.72 11.19
C ARG A 3 12.17 -23.41 10.48
N LEU A 4 11.21 -24.31 10.60
CA LEU A 4 9.83 -24.07 10.20
C LEU A 4 9.00 -23.81 11.45
N PHE A 5 8.24 -22.71 11.41
CA PHE A 5 7.37 -22.27 12.51
C PHE A 5 5.93 -22.76 12.28
N THR A 6 5.09 -22.63 13.31
CA THR A 6 3.62 -22.70 13.14
C THR A 6 3.04 -21.30 12.98
N ILE A 7 1.81 -21.20 12.47
CA ILE A 7 1.10 -19.91 12.34
C ILE A 7 0.96 -19.21 13.70
N SER A 8 0.60 -19.95 14.75
CA SER A 8 0.45 -19.40 16.11
C SER A 8 1.77 -18.86 16.67
N GLU A 9 2.88 -19.57 16.46
CA GLU A 9 4.22 -19.10 16.86
C GLU A 9 4.57 -17.77 16.16
N ILE A 10 4.34 -17.68 14.85
CA ILE A 10 4.61 -16.46 14.09
C ILE A 10 3.77 -15.29 14.60
N LYS A 11 2.45 -15.48 14.76
CA LYS A 11 1.56 -14.42 15.26
C LYS A 11 2.03 -13.90 16.62
N HIS A 12 2.47 -14.78 17.50
CA HIS A 12 3.02 -14.38 18.79
C HIS A 12 4.32 -13.56 18.66
N LEU A 13 5.30 -14.05 17.88
CA LEU A 13 6.59 -13.36 17.69
C LEU A 13 6.40 -11.98 17.05
N VAL A 14 5.55 -11.87 16.04
CA VAL A 14 5.25 -10.59 15.38
C VAL A 14 4.52 -9.64 16.32
N LYS A 15 3.56 -10.13 17.12
CA LYS A 15 2.83 -9.31 18.10
C LYS A 15 3.77 -8.73 19.15
N GLU A 16 4.63 -9.55 19.76
CA GLU A 16 5.56 -9.06 20.80
C GLU A 16 6.56 -8.06 20.21
N SER A 17 7.13 -8.35 19.05
CA SER A 17 8.06 -7.41 18.41
C SER A 17 7.36 -6.10 18.00
N THR A 18 6.11 -6.16 17.54
CA THR A 18 5.32 -4.95 17.27
C THR A 18 5.11 -4.14 18.54
N ARG A 19 4.72 -4.79 19.64
CA ARG A 19 4.48 -4.15 20.95
C ARG A 19 5.71 -3.38 21.44
N GLU A 20 6.91 -3.90 21.28
CA GLU A 20 8.15 -3.24 21.70
C GLU A 20 8.46 -1.94 20.93
N ARG A 21 7.89 -1.76 19.73
CA ARG A 21 8.06 -0.56 18.90
C ARG A 21 6.88 0.40 18.96
N LEU A 22 5.81 0.04 19.68
CA LEU A 22 4.70 0.95 19.95
C LEU A 22 5.13 2.01 20.97
N LEU A 23 4.49 3.18 20.89
CA LEU A 23 4.65 4.21 21.90
C LEU A 23 4.22 3.68 23.27
N PHE A 24 4.84 4.16 24.36
CA PHE A 24 4.63 3.61 25.70
C PHE A 24 3.15 3.48 26.09
N TYR A 25 2.32 4.46 25.73
CA TYR A 25 0.89 4.43 26.03
C TYR A 25 0.11 3.41 25.16
N GLU A 26 0.67 2.89 24.07
CA GLU A 26 0.06 1.90 23.17
C GLU A 26 0.54 0.47 23.47
N GLN A 27 1.46 0.28 24.42
CA GLN A 27 2.02 -1.05 24.72
C GLN A 27 1.08 -1.96 25.51
N SER A 28 0.14 -1.40 26.27
CA SER A 28 -0.79 -2.18 27.07
C SER A 28 -1.94 -2.74 26.22
N ASP A 29 -2.36 -3.98 26.49
CA ASP A 29 -3.47 -4.61 25.76
C ASP A 29 -4.77 -3.81 25.89
N ILE A 30 -5.00 -3.17 27.05
CA ILE A 30 -6.18 -2.31 27.29
C ILE A 30 -6.17 -1.12 26.33
N ASN A 31 -5.03 -0.43 26.19
CA ASN A 31 -4.95 0.74 25.33
C ASN A 31 -5.01 0.36 23.84
N GLN A 32 -4.45 -0.80 23.47
CA GLN A 32 -4.62 -1.34 22.12
C GLN A 32 -6.08 -1.64 21.81
N GLN A 33 -6.81 -2.25 22.74
CA GLN A 33 -8.24 -2.50 22.56
C GLN A 33 -9.02 -1.20 22.44
N ILE A 34 -8.73 -0.21 23.28
CA ILE A 34 -9.34 1.13 23.19
C ILE A 34 -9.06 1.76 21.81
N ALA A 35 -7.84 1.67 21.29
CA ALA A 35 -7.52 2.18 19.96
C ALA A 35 -8.33 1.47 18.87
N LEU A 36 -8.47 0.14 18.95
CA LEU A 36 -9.26 -0.67 18.01
C LEU A 36 -10.75 -0.32 18.06
N ASP A 37 -11.32 -0.15 19.25
CA ASP A 37 -12.75 0.17 19.45
C ASP A 37 -13.13 1.55 18.89
N HIS A 38 -12.15 2.43 18.71
CA HIS A 38 -12.31 3.79 18.21
C HIS A 38 -11.75 4.01 16.79
N GLU A 39 -11.24 2.96 16.14
CA GLU A 39 -10.70 3.03 14.78
C GLU A 39 -11.83 3.31 13.75
N LEU A 40 -11.62 4.29 12.88
CA LEU A 40 -12.55 4.57 11.76
C LEU A 40 -12.27 3.71 10.52
N GLY A 41 -11.05 3.17 10.41
CA GLY A 41 -10.60 2.30 9.32
C GLY A 41 -9.55 2.96 8.43
N PHE A 42 -9.73 4.23 8.07
CA PHE A 42 -8.77 4.99 7.27
C PHE A 42 -8.55 6.40 7.81
N GLU A 43 -7.30 6.86 7.79
CA GLU A 43 -6.98 8.26 8.10
C GLU A 43 -6.56 9.03 6.84
N ALA A 44 -7.14 10.22 6.67
CA ALA A 44 -6.66 11.20 5.70
C ALA A 44 -5.37 11.86 6.22
N ILE A 45 -4.26 11.63 5.53
CA ILE A 45 -2.92 12.11 5.89
C ILE A 45 -2.37 13.01 4.77
N LEU A 46 -1.80 14.17 5.13
CA LEU A 46 -1.14 15.05 4.19
C LEU A 46 0.18 14.45 3.68
N THR A 47 0.38 14.48 2.36
CA THR A 47 1.60 13.98 1.72
C THR A 47 2.78 14.95 1.83
N GLY A 48 2.52 16.21 2.16
CA GLY A 48 3.49 17.30 2.13
C GLY A 48 3.59 18.00 0.77
N ASN A 49 2.85 17.54 -0.24
CA ASN A 49 2.72 18.20 -1.53
C ASN A 49 1.44 19.07 -1.53
N GLY A 50 1.53 20.26 -0.92
CA GLY A 50 0.37 21.14 -0.77
C GLY A 50 -0.70 20.51 0.13
N ASP A 51 -1.95 20.49 -0.34
CA ASP A 51 -3.09 19.88 0.35
C ASP A 51 -3.42 18.46 -0.11
N GLU A 52 -2.53 17.80 -0.88
CA GLU A 52 -2.71 16.42 -1.31
C GLU A 52 -2.72 15.47 -0.10
N LYS A 53 -3.71 14.56 -0.09
CA LYS A 53 -3.94 13.61 0.98
C LYS A 53 -3.91 12.18 0.45
N ILE A 54 -3.42 11.26 1.26
CA ILE A 54 -3.63 9.82 1.10
C ILE A 54 -4.63 9.32 2.12
N LEU A 55 -5.27 8.19 1.85
CA LEU A 55 -6.18 7.51 2.79
C LEU A 55 -5.45 6.26 3.34
N LEU A 56 -4.74 6.43 4.45
CA LEU A 56 -3.91 5.40 5.08
C LEU A 56 -4.81 4.31 5.71
N PRO A 57 -4.55 3.00 5.50
CA PRO A 57 -5.40 1.89 5.99
C PRO A 57 -5.33 1.58 7.50
N GLU A 58 -4.77 2.51 8.28
CA GLU A 58 -4.51 2.36 9.71
C GLU A 58 -4.74 3.72 10.39
N ASP A 59 -5.38 3.72 11.56
CA ASP A 59 -5.50 4.90 12.41
C ASP A 59 -4.27 5.07 13.35
N GLY A 60 -3.34 4.11 13.33
CA GLY A 60 -2.16 4.02 14.22
C GLY A 60 -0.79 4.00 13.52
N THR A 61 0.24 3.58 14.26
CA THR A 61 1.62 3.51 13.77
C THR A 61 1.87 2.22 12.97
N VAL A 62 2.28 2.35 11.71
CA VAL A 62 2.64 1.22 10.85
C VAL A 62 4.06 0.74 11.19
N ILE A 63 4.16 -0.33 11.99
CA ILE A 63 5.46 -0.90 12.39
C ILE A 63 5.99 -1.85 11.32
N TYR A 64 5.15 -2.78 10.87
CA TYR A 64 5.47 -3.78 9.86
C TYR A 64 4.42 -3.80 8.76
N LEU A 65 4.91 -4.07 7.55
CA LEU A 65 4.11 -4.49 6.42
C LEU A 65 4.47 -5.94 6.09
N PHE A 66 3.50 -6.69 5.64
CA PHE A 66 3.56 -8.12 5.47
C PHE A 66 3.33 -8.51 4.02
N ARG A 67 3.96 -9.61 3.62
CA ARG A 67 3.62 -10.33 2.38
C ARG A 67 3.68 -11.82 2.66
N GLY A 68 2.57 -12.50 2.49
CA GLY A 68 2.52 -13.96 2.57
C GLY A 68 2.53 -14.59 1.19
N GLN A 69 3.21 -15.73 1.07
CA GLN A 69 3.21 -16.54 -0.16
C GLN A 69 3.17 -18.03 0.20
N ASN A 70 2.37 -18.79 -0.55
CA ASN A 70 2.27 -20.25 -0.45
C ASN A 70 3.48 -20.99 -1.04
N GLN A 71 4.42 -20.25 -1.64
CA GLN A 71 5.72 -20.74 -2.04
C GLN A 71 6.72 -19.60 -2.11
N GLU A 72 7.99 -19.90 -1.84
CA GLU A 72 9.07 -18.93 -1.91
C GLU A 72 9.53 -18.76 -3.37
N HIS A 73 9.23 -17.60 -3.95
CA HIS A 73 9.76 -17.21 -5.26
C HIS A 73 11.09 -16.50 -5.07
N MET A 74 12.21 -17.17 -5.37
CA MET A 74 13.55 -16.61 -5.22
C MET A 74 14.09 -16.06 -6.55
N PRO A 75 14.49 -14.77 -6.64
CA PRO A 75 14.28 -13.70 -5.66
C PRO A 75 12.83 -13.16 -5.67
N CYS A 76 12.39 -12.60 -4.53
CA CYS A 76 11.05 -12.02 -4.41
C CYS A 76 10.93 -10.77 -5.30
N TYR A 77 10.27 -10.93 -6.45
CA TYR A 77 10.12 -9.90 -7.48
C TYR A 77 8.67 -9.57 -7.83
N PRO A 78 8.43 -8.30 -8.22
CA PRO A 78 7.20 -7.92 -8.90
C PRO A 78 6.91 -8.81 -10.10
N SER A 79 5.63 -9.02 -10.39
CA SER A 79 5.16 -9.89 -11.47
C SER A 79 5.76 -9.50 -12.83
N LEU A 80 5.99 -8.21 -13.09
CA LEU A 80 6.63 -7.69 -14.31
C LEU A 80 8.09 -8.13 -14.52
N TYR A 81 8.81 -8.46 -13.44
CA TYR A 81 10.24 -8.80 -13.47
C TYR A 81 10.54 -10.23 -13.07
N ARG A 82 9.51 -11.07 -12.87
CA ARG A 82 9.71 -12.50 -12.59
C ARG A 82 10.44 -13.18 -13.74
N GLU A 83 11.30 -14.12 -13.38
CA GLU A 83 12.17 -14.84 -14.32
C GLU A 83 11.54 -16.14 -14.83
N THR A 84 10.34 -16.50 -14.34
CA THR A 84 9.62 -17.74 -14.69
C THR A 84 8.38 -17.43 -15.53
N PRO A 85 8.17 -18.07 -16.71
CA PRO A 85 9.04 -19.07 -17.33
C PRO A 85 10.29 -18.48 -18.00
N ARG A 86 10.30 -17.17 -18.28
CA ARG A 86 11.48 -16.40 -18.70
C ARG A 86 11.32 -14.93 -18.33
N PRO A 87 12.42 -14.15 -18.23
CA PRO A 87 12.33 -12.70 -18.13
C PRO A 87 11.63 -12.08 -19.35
N LEU A 88 10.88 -11.00 -19.13
CA LEU A 88 10.28 -10.20 -20.19
C LEU A 88 11.33 -9.36 -20.95
N THR A 89 11.16 -9.24 -22.26
CA THR A 89 11.95 -8.35 -23.11
C THR A 89 11.68 -6.87 -22.77
N ILE A 90 12.53 -5.97 -23.28
CA ILE A 90 12.30 -4.52 -23.10
C ILE A 90 10.98 -4.08 -23.75
N SER A 91 10.63 -4.65 -24.91
CA SER A 91 9.39 -4.34 -25.64
C SER A 91 8.17 -4.94 -24.94
N GLU A 92 8.24 -6.14 -24.37
CA GLU A 92 7.16 -6.71 -23.54
C GLU A 92 6.91 -5.87 -22.29
N ILE A 93 7.96 -5.45 -21.58
CA ILE A 93 7.85 -4.54 -20.43
C ILE A 93 7.20 -3.23 -20.89
N PHE A 94 7.63 -2.68 -22.03
CA PHE A 94 7.06 -1.45 -22.57
C PHE A 94 5.58 -1.61 -22.95
N THR A 95 5.17 -2.78 -23.46
CA THR A 95 3.76 -3.12 -23.72
C THR A 95 2.92 -3.07 -22.44
N TRP A 96 3.43 -3.61 -21.33
CA TRP A 96 2.75 -3.48 -20.03
C TRP A 96 2.69 -2.03 -19.53
N ARG A 97 3.70 -1.20 -19.83
CA ARG A 97 3.65 0.25 -19.55
C ARG A 97 2.60 0.98 -20.41
N MET A 98 2.41 0.58 -21.66
CA MET A 98 1.32 1.10 -22.49
C MET A 98 -0.04 0.69 -21.92
N LYS A 99 -0.19 -0.55 -21.44
CA LYS A 99 -1.41 -1.02 -20.75
C LYS A 99 -1.70 -0.23 -19.47
N LEU A 100 -0.67 0.04 -18.66
CA LEU A 100 -0.79 0.91 -17.48
C LEU A 100 -1.23 2.34 -17.87
N THR A 101 -0.72 2.88 -18.98
CA THR A 101 -1.13 4.20 -19.49
C THR A 101 -2.62 4.20 -19.87
N LEU A 102 -3.09 3.17 -20.59
CA LEU A 102 -4.52 3.02 -20.90
C LEU A 102 -5.38 2.85 -19.65
N PHE A 103 -4.90 2.11 -18.65
CA PHE A 103 -5.59 1.95 -17.37
C PHE A 103 -5.75 3.29 -16.64
N ARG A 104 -4.70 4.12 -16.61
CA ARG A 104 -4.75 5.48 -16.05
C ARG A 104 -5.76 6.35 -16.78
N ASP A 105 -5.67 6.42 -18.10
CA ASP A 105 -6.59 7.21 -18.94
C ASP A 105 -8.05 6.81 -18.72
N MET A 106 -8.33 5.51 -18.63
CA MET A 106 -9.66 4.98 -18.37
C MET A 106 -10.13 5.38 -16.95
N LEU A 107 -9.30 5.12 -15.93
CA LEU A 107 -9.67 5.35 -14.54
C LEU A 107 -9.87 6.84 -14.24
N ASP A 108 -9.13 7.73 -14.91
CA ASP A 108 -9.29 9.18 -14.81
C ASP A 108 -10.67 9.70 -15.22
N THR A 109 -11.39 8.93 -16.04
CA THR A 109 -12.76 9.24 -16.48
C THR A 109 -13.83 8.68 -15.55
N TYR A 110 -13.46 7.89 -14.54
CA TYR A 110 -14.42 7.31 -13.60
C TYR A 110 -15.00 8.40 -12.68
N PRO A 111 -16.33 8.50 -12.51
CA PRO A 111 -16.94 9.65 -11.81
C PRO A 111 -16.46 9.82 -10.38
N ILE A 112 -16.14 8.75 -9.66
CA ILE A 112 -15.65 8.83 -8.28
C ILE A 112 -14.22 9.40 -8.26
N VAL A 113 -13.38 9.04 -9.23
CA VAL A 113 -12.05 9.64 -9.41
C VAL A 113 -12.20 11.12 -9.74
N ASP A 114 -12.97 11.42 -10.79
CA ASP A 114 -13.05 12.75 -11.38
C ASP A 114 -13.77 13.76 -10.47
N LYS A 115 -14.91 13.37 -9.89
CA LYS A 115 -15.80 14.27 -9.16
C LYS A 115 -15.62 14.23 -7.64
N PHE A 116 -15.04 13.16 -7.07
CA PHE A 116 -14.83 13.04 -5.61
C PHE A 116 -13.34 13.08 -5.22
N PHE A 117 -12.50 12.18 -5.72
CA PHE A 117 -11.08 12.14 -5.34
C PHE A 117 -10.35 13.44 -5.70
N LYS A 118 -10.51 13.95 -6.93
CA LYS A 118 -9.90 15.23 -7.34
C LYS A 118 -10.43 16.41 -6.52
N ARG A 119 -11.73 16.42 -6.17
CA ARG A 119 -12.35 17.49 -5.37
C ARG A 119 -11.77 17.59 -3.96
N HIS A 120 -11.48 16.44 -3.33
CA HIS A 120 -10.92 16.37 -1.97
C HIS A 120 -9.39 16.34 -1.93
N ASN A 121 -8.77 16.40 -3.11
CA ASN A 121 -7.35 16.19 -3.34
C ASN A 121 -6.82 14.89 -2.70
N PHE A 122 -7.57 13.79 -2.87
CA PHE A 122 -7.13 12.45 -2.52
C PHE A 122 -6.30 11.86 -3.65
N LYS A 123 -5.09 11.41 -3.32
CA LYS A 123 -4.17 10.78 -4.26
C LYS A 123 -4.68 9.40 -4.67
N VAL A 124 -4.75 9.17 -5.98
CA VAL A 124 -5.03 7.85 -6.57
C VAL A 124 -3.71 7.17 -6.92
N ASP A 125 -3.44 5.99 -6.35
CA ASP A 125 -2.27 5.18 -6.72
C ASP A 125 -2.63 4.28 -7.91
N TYR A 126 -2.53 4.82 -9.13
CA TYR A 126 -2.90 4.09 -10.35
C TYR A 126 -2.06 2.84 -10.58
N GLU A 127 -0.78 2.84 -10.20
CA GLU A 127 0.09 1.69 -10.43
C GLU A 127 -0.17 0.58 -9.42
N GLY A 128 -0.37 0.95 -8.14
CA GLY A 128 -0.83 0.02 -7.11
C GLY A 128 -2.20 -0.58 -7.42
N LEU A 129 -3.16 0.25 -7.86
CA LEU A 129 -4.46 -0.24 -8.32
C LEU A 129 -4.32 -1.20 -9.50
N ALA A 130 -3.59 -0.82 -10.54
CA ALA A 130 -3.37 -1.68 -11.71
C ALA A 130 -2.81 -3.06 -11.31
N GLN A 131 -1.88 -3.10 -10.35
CA GLN A 131 -1.33 -4.34 -9.80
C GLN A 131 -2.39 -5.19 -9.10
N HIS A 132 -3.19 -4.61 -8.19
CA HIS A 132 -4.28 -5.31 -7.47
C HIS A 132 -5.39 -5.86 -8.39
N TYR A 133 -5.54 -5.31 -9.60
CA TYR A 133 -6.48 -5.79 -10.62
C TYR A 133 -5.82 -6.63 -11.72
N GLY A 134 -4.55 -7.03 -11.55
CA GLY A 134 -3.91 -8.07 -12.34
C GLY A 134 -3.08 -7.58 -13.54
N LEU A 135 -2.80 -6.28 -13.69
CA LEU A 135 -1.77 -5.84 -14.64
C LEU A 135 -0.38 -6.17 -14.09
N LEU A 136 0.55 -6.50 -14.98
CA LEU A 136 1.95 -6.67 -14.58
C LEU A 136 2.59 -5.29 -14.36
N THR A 137 3.03 -5.02 -13.14
CA THR A 137 3.67 -3.76 -12.74
C THR A 137 4.98 -4.03 -11.96
N PRO A 138 5.85 -3.03 -11.71
CA PRO A 138 7.02 -3.16 -10.84
C PRO A 138 6.67 -3.17 -9.34
N VAL A 139 5.39 -3.28 -8.98
CA VAL A 139 4.90 -3.26 -7.60
C VAL A 139 4.81 -4.67 -7.03
N LEU A 140 5.22 -4.83 -5.78
CA LEU A 140 4.83 -5.93 -4.91
C LEU A 140 3.73 -5.48 -3.95
N ASP A 141 2.66 -6.27 -3.88
CA ASP A 141 1.60 -6.04 -2.92
C ASP A 141 2.07 -6.42 -1.51
N LEU A 142 1.94 -5.48 -0.59
CA LEU A 142 2.10 -5.63 0.85
C LEU A 142 0.79 -5.31 1.56
N THR A 143 0.64 -5.78 2.79
CA THR A 143 -0.51 -5.45 3.66
C THR A 143 -0.03 -5.08 5.06
N SER A 144 -0.74 -4.19 5.75
CA SER A 144 -0.46 -3.93 7.18
C SER A 144 -1.09 -4.98 8.12
N ASN A 145 -1.87 -5.94 7.61
CA ASN A 145 -2.55 -6.95 8.41
C ASN A 145 -1.93 -8.35 8.23
N ILE A 146 -1.49 -8.95 9.33
CA ILE A 146 -0.86 -10.28 9.32
C ILE A 146 -1.81 -11.39 8.86
N ASP A 147 -3.09 -11.34 9.20
CA ASP A 147 -4.07 -12.36 8.83
C ASP A 147 -4.38 -12.32 7.33
N ILE A 148 -4.42 -11.11 6.73
CA ILE A 148 -4.53 -10.95 5.27
C ILE A 148 -3.29 -11.54 4.57
N ALA A 149 -2.09 -11.28 5.11
CA ALA A 149 -0.88 -11.87 4.56
C ALA A 149 -0.90 -13.39 4.67
N LEU A 150 -1.33 -13.94 5.81
CA LEU A 150 -1.43 -15.38 6.02
C LEU A 150 -2.47 -16.02 5.08
N PHE A 151 -3.62 -15.38 4.82
CA PHE A 151 -4.55 -15.83 3.78
C PHE A 151 -3.86 -16.02 2.42
N PHE A 152 -3.08 -15.04 1.95
CA PHE A 152 -2.34 -15.17 0.69
C PHE A 152 -1.20 -16.20 0.75
N ALA A 153 -0.76 -16.59 1.94
CA ALA A 153 0.23 -17.65 2.13
C ALA A 153 -0.39 -19.05 2.26
N THR A 154 -1.63 -19.16 2.72
CA THR A 154 -2.28 -20.44 3.00
C THR A 154 -3.38 -20.79 2.01
N CYS A 155 -3.82 -19.87 1.15
CA CYS A 155 -4.75 -20.13 0.05
C CYS A 155 -4.05 -19.99 -1.30
N TRP A 156 -4.56 -20.66 -2.33
CA TRP A 156 -4.05 -20.56 -3.70
C TRP A 156 -5.08 -19.89 -4.61
N TYR A 157 -4.60 -19.19 -5.64
CA TYR A 157 -5.46 -18.50 -6.59
C TYR A 157 -5.74 -19.39 -7.81
N ASP A 158 -7.01 -19.57 -8.13
CA ASP A 158 -7.50 -20.26 -9.32
C ASP A 158 -7.73 -19.24 -10.46
N PRO A 159 -6.87 -19.23 -11.50
CA PRO A 159 -7.01 -18.31 -12.62
C PRO A 159 -8.17 -18.63 -13.55
N GLU A 160 -8.71 -19.86 -13.55
CA GLU A 160 -9.84 -20.25 -14.39
C GLU A 160 -11.15 -19.70 -13.83
N GLU A 161 -11.32 -19.83 -12.51
CA GLU A 161 -12.52 -19.36 -11.78
C GLU A 161 -12.38 -17.92 -11.24
N ASP A 162 -11.20 -17.30 -11.34
CA ASP A 162 -10.88 -15.96 -10.79
C ASP A 162 -11.21 -15.82 -9.30
N CYS A 163 -10.85 -16.83 -8.52
CA CYS A 163 -11.10 -16.87 -7.07
C CYS A 163 -9.95 -17.53 -6.31
N TYR A 164 -9.93 -17.36 -4.99
CA TYR A 164 -9.02 -18.12 -4.13
C TYR A 164 -9.68 -19.42 -3.69
N LYS A 165 -8.87 -20.45 -3.42
CA LYS A 165 -9.31 -21.75 -2.92
C LYS A 165 -8.40 -22.21 -1.77
N PRO A 166 -8.94 -22.96 -0.80
CA PRO A 166 -8.11 -23.63 0.20
C PRO A 166 -7.39 -24.84 -0.41
N PHE A 167 -6.36 -25.32 0.27
CA PHE A 167 -5.75 -26.62 -0.05
C PHE A 167 -6.59 -27.75 0.55
N ASP A 168 -6.88 -28.78 -0.26
CA ASP A 168 -7.73 -29.93 0.10
C ASP A 168 -7.09 -31.29 -0.23
N ASP A 169 -5.78 -31.33 -0.48
CA ASP A 169 -5.04 -32.51 -0.96
C ASP A 169 -4.54 -33.49 0.13
N GLY A 170 -4.93 -33.31 1.39
CA GLY A 170 -4.52 -34.10 2.55
C GLY A 170 -3.05 -34.00 2.95
N LYS A 171 -2.30 -32.97 2.52
CA LYS A 171 -0.87 -32.82 2.80
C LYS A 171 -0.56 -31.61 3.68
N GLU A 172 0.60 -31.65 4.30
CA GLU A 172 1.19 -30.47 4.94
C GLU A 172 1.88 -29.62 3.88
N HIS A 173 1.66 -28.30 3.95
CA HIS A 173 2.21 -27.32 3.02
C HIS A 173 3.19 -26.39 3.73
N GLU A 174 4.03 -25.70 2.97
CA GLU A 174 4.97 -24.71 3.49
C GLU A 174 4.63 -23.32 2.94
N GLY A 175 4.71 -22.31 3.80
CA GLY A 175 4.50 -20.91 3.45
C GLY A 175 5.67 -20.05 3.91
N ILE A 176 5.75 -18.84 3.35
CA ILE A 176 6.67 -17.80 3.78
C ILE A 176 5.92 -16.50 4.07
N LEU A 177 6.22 -15.91 5.23
CA LEU A 177 5.75 -14.59 5.63
C LEU A 177 6.94 -13.63 5.63
N TYR A 178 6.94 -12.65 4.73
CA TYR A 178 7.91 -11.56 4.70
C TYR A 178 7.43 -10.39 5.56
N LEU A 179 8.37 -9.77 6.26
CA LEU A 179 8.16 -8.59 7.10
C LEU A 179 9.06 -7.46 6.62
N PHE A 180 8.43 -6.33 6.34
CA PHE A 180 9.06 -5.09 5.92
C PHE A 180 8.80 -4.05 6.99
N CYS A 181 9.85 -3.52 7.60
CA CYS A 181 9.70 -2.30 8.38
C CYS A 181 9.75 -1.13 7.39
N PRO A 182 8.73 -0.25 7.30
CA PRO A 182 8.71 0.82 6.30
C PRO A 182 9.91 1.78 6.38
N LEU A 183 10.49 1.97 7.57
CA LEU A 183 11.72 2.73 7.79
C LEU A 183 13.00 1.97 7.36
N ARG A 184 12.91 0.68 7.09
CA ARG A 184 14.05 -0.22 6.83
C ARG A 184 13.92 -1.05 5.57
N ALA A 185 12.82 -0.92 4.84
CA ALA A 185 12.64 -1.54 3.53
C ALA A 185 13.73 -1.11 2.51
N ASN A 186 14.63 -0.20 2.91
CA ASN A 186 15.81 0.28 2.19
C ASN A 186 17.15 0.09 2.95
N GLU A 187 17.33 -0.91 3.84
CA GLU A 187 18.52 -1.00 4.73
C GLU A 187 19.91 -1.00 4.06
N PRO A 188 20.93 -0.30 4.66
CA PRO A 188 20.84 0.47 5.91
C PRO A 188 20.76 1.99 5.72
N ILE A 189 20.01 2.61 6.64
CA ILE A 189 19.55 4.02 6.80
C ILE A 189 20.71 5.03 6.72
N PRO A 190 20.55 6.15 5.97
CA PRO A 190 19.62 7.21 6.34
C PRO A 190 18.58 7.51 5.27
N LEU A 191 17.34 7.09 5.52
CA LEU A 191 16.18 7.75 4.92
C LEU A 191 16.20 9.21 5.35
N LYS A 192 15.89 10.12 4.42
CA LYS A 192 15.31 11.38 4.86
C LYS A 192 13.94 11.03 5.39
N ILE A 193 13.65 11.44 6.62
CA ILE A 193 12.35 11.23 7.25
C ILE A 193 11.19 11.72 6.37
N ASP A 194 11.49 12.72 5.54
CA ASP A 194 10.58 13.31 4.56
C ASP A 194 10.19 12.36 3.41
N ASP A 195 10.92 11.26 3.19
CA ASP A 195 10.66 10.28 2.11
C ASP A 195 9.79 9.09 2.58
N PHE A 196 9.46 9.03 3.88
CA PHE A 196 8.64 7.97 4.47
C PHE A 196 7.29 7.85 3.76
N MET A 197 6.98 6.65 3.28
CA MET A 197 5.74 6.32 2.56
C MET A 197 5.50 7.13 1.26
N LYS A 198 6.55 7.75 0.68
CA LYS A 198 6.48 8.53 -0.56
C LYS A 198 7.20 7.91 -1.76
N GLU A 199 8.21 7.08 -1.51
CA GLU A 199 9.07 6.51 -2.55
C GLU A 199 8.82 5.01 -2.75
N ASN A 200 9.70 4.15 -2.23
CA ASN A 200 9.68 2.71 -2.50
C ASN A 200 8.47 2.02 -1.92
N ILE A 201 7.99 2.47 -0.76
CA ILE A 201 6.73 2.01 -0.19
C ILE A 201 5.74 3.16 -0.28
N THR A 202 4.59 2.91 -0.89
CA THR A 202 3.46 3.86 -0.91
C THR A 202 2.19 3.19 -0.39
N PRO A 203 1.39 3.87 0.44
CA PRO A 203 0.09 3.35 0.82
C PRO A 203 -0.83 3.36 -0.39
N ILE A 204 -1.45 2.23 -0.67
CA ILE A 204 -2.55 2.17 -1.64
C ILE A 204 -3.83 2.51 -0.87
N GLY A 205 -4.08 1.83 0.25
CA GLY A 205 -5.14 2.20 1.18
C GLY A 205 -6.54 2.24 0.55
N LEU A 206 -7.36 3.20 0.97
CA LEU A 206 -8.70 3.40 0.41
C LEU A 206 -8.60 4.17 -0.90
N GLN A 207 -9.02 3.50 -1.98
CA GLN A 207 -8.98 3.98 -3.35
C GLN A 207 -10.42 4.05 -3.91
N PRO A 208 -10.65 4.56 -5.13
CA PRO A 208 -12.00 4.67 -5.70
C PRO A 208 -12.77 3.33 -5.79
N PHE A 209 -12.06 2.21 -5.66
CA PHE A 209 -12.60 0.86 -5.57
C PHE A 209 -12.10 0.21 -4.27
N LEU A 210 -12.93 -0.64 -3.66
CA LEU A 210 -12.72 -1.13 -2.28
C LEU A 210 -11.67 -2.25 -2.16
N ARG A 211 -11.27 -2.90 -3.26
CA ARG A 211 -10.36 -4.07 -3.20
C ARG A 211 -9.05 -3.78 -2.44
N PRO A 212 -8.28 -2.71 -2.73
CA PRO A 212 -7.07 -2.44 -1.96
C PRO A 212 -7.34 -2.03 -0.51
N ALA A 213 -8.50 -1.42 -0.25
CA ALA A 213 -8.93 -1.03 1.08
C ALA A 213 -9.14 -2.27 1.97
N ARG A 214 -9.86 -3.28 1.46
CA ARG A 214 -10.08 -4.55 2.17
C ARG A 214 -8.80 -5.34 2.40
N GLN A 215 -7.84 -5.22 1.49
CA GLN A 215 -6.52 -5.85 1.63
C GLN A 215 -5.56 -5.05 2.53
N LYS A 216 -5.96 -3.87 3.03
CA LYS A 216 -5.08 -2.90 3.71
C LYS A 216 -3.76 -2.67 2.94
N GLY A 217 -3.89 -2.44 1.64
CA GLY A 217 -2.80 -2.56 0.66
C GLY A 217 -1.74 -1.45 0.72
N TYR A 218 -0.49 -1.84 0.50
CA TYR A 218 0.66 -0.98 0.26
C TYR A 218 1.43 -1.49 -0.96
N ALA A 219 1.97 -0.58 -1.75
CA ALA A 219 2.80 -0.87 -2.91
C ALA A 219 4.27 -0.81 -2.50
N LEU A 220 5.03 -1.88 -2.75
CA LEU A 220 6.49 -1.87 -2.72
C LEU A 220 7.04 -1.84 -4.15
N HIS A 221 7.56 -0.69 -4.57
CA HIS A 221 8.15 -0.44 -5.88
C HIS A 221 9.59 -0.98 -5.93
N ILE A 222 9.83 -1.97 -6.79
CA ILE A 222 11.17 -2.55 -6.97
C ILE A 222 11.63 -2.30 -8.40
N PRO A 223 12.69 -1.49 -8.61
CA PRO A 223 13.24 -1.26 -9.94
C PRO A 223 13.79 -2.53 -10.60
N LYS A 224 13.77 -2.58 -11.93
CA LYS A 224 14.35 -3.71 -12.69
C LYS A 224 15.80 -3.96 -12.26
N GLY A 225 16.11 -5.21 -11.91
CA GLY A 225 17.45 -5.63 -11.51
C GLY A 225 17.79 -5.38 -10.04
N LYS A 226 16.92 -4.73 -9.27
CA LYS A 226 17.01 -4.62 -7.81
C LYS A 226 16.17 -5.70 -7.14
N SER A 227 16.48 -6.06 -5.90
CA SER A 227 15.67 -6.97 -5.07
C SER A 227 15.42 -6.31 -3.72
N THR A 228 14.29 -6.61 -3.11
CA THR A 228 14.05 -6.17 -1.73
C THR A 228 14.85 -6.98 -0.73
N LYS A 229 15.09 -6.37 0.43
CA LYS A 229 15.55 -7.05 1.65
C LYS A 229 14.42 -7.02 2.66
N SER A 230 14.34 -8.03 3.51
CA SER A 230 13.24 -8.18 4.46
C SER A 230 13.59 -9.19 5.53
N TRP A 231 12.87 -9.17 6.65
CA TRP A 231 12.82 -10.32 7.52
C TRP A 231 11.81 -11.34 6.98
N ALA A 232 11.97 -12.61 7.31
CA ALA A 232 11.03 -13.64 6.94
C ALA A 232 10.91 -14.75 7.98
N TYR A 233 9.72 -15.32 8.07
CA TYR A 233 9.47 -16.61 8.71
C TYR A 233 9.01 -17.62 7.67
N ARG A 234 9.60 -18.82 7.68
CA ARG A 234 9.09 -19.98 6.94
C ARG A 234 8.27 -20.84 7.88
N PHE A 235 7.11 -21.30 7.44
CA PHE A 235 6.20 -22.04 8.30
C PHE A 235 5.53 -23.18 7.58
N LYS A 236 4.97 -24.08 8.36
CA LYS A 236 4.10 -25.14 7.88
C LYS A 236 2.65 -24.84 8.21
N PHE A 237 1.75 -25.31 7.37
CA PHE A 237 0.31 -25.22 7.59
C PHE A 237 -0.39 -26.45 7.05
N SER A 238 -1.50 -26.83 7.68
CA SER A 238 -2.34 -27.93 7.23
C SER A 238 -3.49 -27.46 6.32
N ASN A 239 -4.23 -28.43 5.78
CA ASN A 239 -5.47 -28.15 5.05
C ASN A 239 -6.53 -27.49 5.95
N GLU A 240 -6.57 -27.84 7.23
CA GLU A 240 -7.45 -27.19 8.21
C GLU A 240 -7.06 -25.73 8.42
N ASP A 241 -5.76 -25.41 8.56
CA ASP A 241 -5.29 -24.02 8.63
C ASP A 241 -5.68 -23.23 7.36
N SER A 242 -5.50 -23.84 6.18
CA SER A 242 -5.88 -23.25 4.89
C SER A 242 -7.38 -22.95 4.81
N LEU A 243 -8.22 -23.91 5.23
CA LEU A 243 -9.67 -23.76 5.27
C LEU A 243 -10.12 -22.72 6.30
N GLU A 244 -9.45 -22.63 7.45
CA GLU A 244 -9.74 -21.62 8.47
C GLU A 244 -9.54 -20.21 7.91
N TYR A 245 -8.40 -19.92 7.29
CA TYR A 245 -8.16 -18.61 6.67
C TYR A 245 -9.09 -18.34 5.48
N TYR A 246 -9.40 -19.35 4.68
CA TYR A 246 -10.36 -19.22 3.59
C TYR A 246 -11.74 -18.77 4.12
N ASN A 247 -12.22 -19.40 5.18
CA ASN A 247 -13.50 -19.07 5.82
C ASN A 247 -13.46 -17.74 6.57
N LEU A 248 -12.31 -17.39 7.18
CA LEU A 248 -12.13 -16.12 7.89
C LEU A 248 -12.43 -14.91 7.01
N PHE A 249 -12.12 -15.00 5.71
CA PHE A 249 -12.34 -13.94 4.72
C PHE A 249 -13.51 -14.24 3.76
N GLN A 250 -14.54 -14.94 4.25
CA GLN A 250 -15.76 -15.26 3.51
C GLN A 250 -15.46 -15.89 2.14
N GLU A 251 -14.70 -16.99 2.15
CA GLU A 251 -14.35 -17.71 0.91
C GLU A 251 -13.50 -16.84 -0.04
N GLY A 252 -12.76 -15.88 0.51
CA GLY A 252 -11.96 -14.90 -0.21
C GLY A 252 -12.74 -13.71 -0.77
N HIS A 253 -14.07 -13.68 -0.66
CA HIS A 253 -14.90 -12.59 -1.19
C HIS A 253 -14.63 -11.25 -0.50
N ASP A 254 -14.18 -11.27 0.76
CA ASP A 254 -13.83 -10.04 1.48
C ASP A 254 -12.56 -9.37 0.89
N LEU A 255 -11.63 -10.16 0.36
CA LEU A 255 -10.33 -9.69 -0.12
C LEU A 255 -10.27 -9.59 -1.66
N TRP A 256 -10.95 -10.49 -2.38
CA TRP A 256 -10.95 -10.56 -3.85
C TRP A 256 -12.29 -10.07 -4.43
N ILE A 257 -12.59 -8.79 -4.17
CA ILE A 257 -13.88 -8.17 -4.57
C ILE A 257 -13.95 -8.06 -6.10
N TYR A 258 -14.97 -8.67 -6.70
CA TYR A 258 -15.30 -8.45 -8.11
C TYR A 258 -16.05 -7.13 -8.30
N ASP A 259 -15.57 -6.32 -9.25
CA ASP A 259 -16.20 -5.06 -9.65
C ASP A 259 -15.92 -4.73 -11.13
N ILE A 260 -16.51 -3.63 -11.59
CA ILE A 260 -16.37 -3.18 -12.97
C ILE A 260 -14.91 -2.85 -13.35
N LEU A 261 -14.06 -2.47 -12.40
CA LEU A 261 -12.65 -2.20 -12.69
C LEU A 261 -11.92 -3.50 -13.04
N ALA A 262 -12.25 -4.62 -12.41
CA ALA A 262 -11.70 -5.93 -12.76
C ALA A 262 -11.99 -6.31 -14.22
N GLU A 263 -13.22 -6.12 -14.68
CA GLU A 263 -13.63 -6.35 -16.08
C GLU A 263 -12.82 -5.52 -17.07
N LYS A 264 -12.71 -4.21 -16.82
CA LYS A 264 -11.96 -3.30 -17.69
C LYS A 264 -10.47 -3.63 -17.70
N THR A 265 -9.92 -3.98 -16.55
CA THR A 265 -8.51 -4.34 -16.42
C THR A 265 -8.19 -5.62 -17.19
N LYS A 266 -9.05 -6.64 -17.12
CA LYS A 266 -8.92 -7.87 -17.93
C LYS A 266 -8.95 -7.58 -19.43
N LYS A 267 -9.77 -6.62 -19.88
CA LYS A 267 -9.79 -6.17 -21.29
C LYS A 267 -8.47 -5.50 -21.66
N ILE A 268 -8.01 -4.54 -20.86
CA ILE A 268 -6.72 -3.84 -21.07
C ILE A 268 -5.54 -4.83 -21.10
N ALA A 269 -5.55 -5.82 -20.21
CA ALA A 269 -4.51 -6.86 -20.15
C ALA A 269 -4.37 -7.66 -21.46
N LYS A 270 -5.43 -7.75 -22.27
CA LYS A 270 -5.45 -8.50 -23.55
C LYS A 270 -5.15 -7.64 -24.79
N ILE A 271 -5.04 -6.31 -24.65
CA ILE A 271 -4.80 -5.40 -25.78
C ILE A 271 -3.42 -5.67 -26.42
N THR A 272 -3.43 -5.76 -27.75
CA THR A 272 -2.24 -5.86 -28.61
C THR A 272 -2.17 -4.74 -29.67
N GLU A 273 -3.20 -3.91 -29.80
CA GLU A 273 -3.23 -2.76 -30.69
C GLU A 273 -3.29 -1.46 -29.88
N PHE A 274 -2.36 -0.53 -30.12
CA PHE A 274 -2.28 0.74 -29.38
C PHE A 274 -2.28 1.94 -30.31
N SER A 275 -2.75 3.09 -29.83
CA SER A 275 -2.65 4.33 -30.58
C SER A 275 -1.22 4.87 -30.59
N TYR A 276 -0.84 5.63 -31.63
CA TYR A 276 0.43 6.36 -31.64
C TYR A 276 0.58 7.34 -30.48
N GLU A 277 -0.54 7.87 -29.98
CA GLU A 277 -0.58 8.78 -28.84
C GLU A 277 -0.26 8.06 -27.52
N ALA A 278 -0.88 6.89 -27.28
CA ALA A 278 -0.57 6.07 -26.11
C ALA A 278 0.91 5.66 -26.10
N PHE A 279 1.45 5.27 -27.26
CA PHE A 279 2.88 4.99 -27.41
C PHE A 279 3.74 6.22 -27.08
N ALA A 280 3.39 7.40 -27.59
CA ALA A 280 4.16 8.62 -27.40
C ALA A 280 4.25 9.01 -25.92
N ARG A 281 3.11 9.07 -25.23
CA ARG A 281 3.04 9.37 -23.79
C ARG A 281 3.79 8.33 -22.95
N THR A 282 3.57 7.05 -23.23
CA THR A 282 4.29 5.96 -22.55
C THR A 282 5.80 6.07 -22.75
N TYR A 283 6.27 6.45 -23.93
CA TYR A 283 7.69 6.59 -24.21
C TYR A 283 8.32 7.80 -23.51
N GLU A 284 7.56 8.86 -23.29
CA GLU A 284 8.03 10.04 -22.55
C GLU A 284 8.22 9.73 -21.07
N GLU A 285 7.28 9.00 -20.48
CA GLU A 285 7.33 8.62 -19.06
C GLU A 285 8.28 7.45 -18.79
N PHE A 286 8.20 6.37 -19.58
CA PHE A 286 8.86 5.09 -19.33
C PHE A 286 9.96 4.76 -20.32
N ARG A 287 10.66 5.79 -20.84
CA ARG A 287 11.69 5.63 -21.86
C ARG A 287 12.73 4.55 -21.49
N PRO A 288 12.84 3.45 -22.24
CA PRO A 288 13.87 2.46 -21.96
C PRO A 288 15.26 3.03 -22.27
N LYS A 289 16.21 2.86 -21.33
CA LYS A 289 17.60 3.34 -21.49
C LYS A 289 18.23 2.76 -22.77
N GLY A 290 18.78 3.63 -23.62
CA GLY A 290 19.50 3.24 -24.83
C GLY A 290 18.63 2.73 -26.00
N VAL A 291 17.29 2.83 -25.93
CA VAL A 291 16.39 2.35 -26.99
C VAL A 291 15.67 3.52 -27.66
N SER A 292 15.83 3.68 -28.97
CA SER A 292 15.12 4.71 -29.76
C SER A 292 13.67 4.33 -30.04
N ARG A 293 12.81 5.32 -30.32
CA ARG A 293 11.40 5.08 -30.75
C ARG A 293 11.32 4.11 -31.94
N THR A 294 12.17 4.31 -32.95
CA THR A 294 12.19 3.45 -34.15
C THR A 294 12.56 2.00 -33.82
N LYS A 295 13.57 1.78 -32.97
CA LYS A 295 13.97 0.43 -32.55
C LYS A 295 12.85 -0.25 -31.76
N LEU A 296 12.20 0.48 -30.86
CA LEU A 296 11.11 -0.03 -30.05
C LEU A 296 9.88 -0.40 -30.89
N LYS A 297 9.47 0.46 -31.83
CA LYS A 297 8.37 0.16 -32.76
C LYS A 297 8.61 -1.10 -33.58
N LYS A 298 9.85 -1.33 -34.05
CA LYS A 298 10.21 -2.57 -34.75
C LYS A 298 10.11 -3.80 -33.85
N ALA A 299 10.58 -3.70 -32.60
CA ALA A 299 10.50 -4.79 -31.64
C ALA A 299 9.04 -5.13 -31.27
N LEU A 300 8.20 -4.12 -31.05
CA LEU A 300 6.77 -4.27 -30.80
C LEU A 300 6.07 -5.01 -31.96
N ALA A 301 6.36 -4.63 -33.21
CA ALA A 301 5.78 -5.29 -34.37
C ALA A 301 6.18 -6.78 -34.49
N ILE A 302 7.43 -7.13 -34.12
CA ILE A 302 7.90 -8.53 -34.07
C ILE A 302 7.14 -9.33 -33.00
N GLU A 303 6.76 -8.68 -31.90
CA GLU A 303 5.96 -9.26 -30.81
C GLU A 303 4.46 -9.27 -31.08
N GLY A 304 4.02 -8.91 -32.30
CA GLY A 304 2.61 -8.89 -32.68
C GLY A 304 1.82 -7.69 -32.13
N ILE A 305 2.51 -6.64 -31.68
CA ILE A 305 1.88 -5.40 -31.21
C ILE A 305 1.78 -4.39 -32.36
N SER A 306 0.57 -3.95 -32.69
CA SER A 306 0.31 -2.97 -33.74
C SER A 306 0.16 -1.54 -33.18
N LEU A 307 0.55 -0.55 -33.99
CA LEU A 307 0.34 0.87 -33.69
C LEU A 307 -0.50 1.53 -34.77
N THR A 308 -1.63 2.12 -34.38
CA THR A 308 -2.59 2.75 -35.30
C THR A 308 -2.89 4.20 -34.91
N LYS A 309 -3.58 4.94 -35.78
CA LYS A 309 -4.05 6.29 -35.45
C LYS A 309 -5.22 6.23 -34.47
N TYR A 310 -6.11 5.26 -34.67
CA TYR A 310 -7.29 5.02 -33.85
C TYR A 310 -7.22 3.56 -33.41
N ALA A 311 -7.02 3.34 -32.11
CA ALA A 311 -7.09 2.03 -31.49
C ALA A 311 -8.37 1.95 -30.67
N GLU A 312 -8.89 0.75 -30.48
CA GLU A 312 -9.99 0.53 -29.55
C GLU A 312 -9.56 0.97 -28.14
N ALA A 313 -10.38 1.81 -27.52
CA ALA A 313 -10.10 2.34 -26.21
C ALA A 313 -11.05 1.73 -25.18
N VAL A 314 -10.49 1.34 -24.04
CA VAL A 314 -11.28 0.83 -22.92
C VAL A 314 -11.67 2.02 -22.06
N TYR A 315 -12.97 2.30 -22.00
CA TYR A 315 -13.55 3.36 -21.17
C TYR A 315 -14.77 2.86 -20.41
N PHE A 316 -15.16 3.61 -19.39
CA PHE A 316 -16.49 3.49 -18.80
C PHE A 316 -17.53 4.12 -19.75
N SER A 317 -18.58 3.37 -20.10
CA SER A 317 -19.71 3.91 -20.86
C SER A 317 -20.49 4.92 -20.02
N GLU A 318 -21.31 5.76 -20.66
CA GLU A 318 -22.14 6.72 -19.92
C GLU A 318 -23.14 6.00 -18.99
N ASP A 319 -23.67 4.84 -19.38
CA ASP A 319 -24.52 4.02 -18.51
C ASP A 319 -23.78 3.50 -17.26
N GLU A 320 -22.53 3.05 -17.44
CA GLU A 320 -21.67 2.59 -16.34
C GLU A 320 -21.32 3.74 -15.38
N LYS A 321 -21.03 4.93 -15.92
CA LYS A 321 -20.78 6.14 -15.13
C LYS A 321 -22.03 6.58 -14.37
N ASP A 322 -23.17 6.59 -15.03
CA ASP A 322 -24.46 6.96 -14.44
C ASP A 322 -24.84 6.00 -13.32
N GLU A 323 -24.61 4.69 -13.51
CA GLU A 323 -24.83 3.70 -12.46
C GLU A 323 -23.89 3.89 -11.28
N ALA A 324 -22.60 4.16 -11.52
CA ALA A 324 -21.65 4.45 -10.46
C ALA A 324 -22.08 5.67 -9.62
N ILE A 325 -22.53 6.75 -10.27
CA ILE A 325 -23.04 7.94 -9.57
C ILE A 325 -24.31 7.61 -8.77
N ARG A 326 -25.25 6.84 -9.35
CA ARG A 326 -26.48 6.42 -8.64
C ARG A 326 -26.15 5.63 -7.38
N LYS A 327 -25.31 4.59 -7.49
CA LYS A 327 -24.91 3.77 -6.35
C LYS A 327 -24.20 4.59 -5.27
N TRP A 328 -23.24 5.41 -5.69
CA TRP A 328 -22.52 6.34 -4.82
C TRP A 328 -23.46 7.24 -4.01
N ASN A 329 -24.36 7.97 -4.70
CA ASN A 329 -25.29 8.89 -4.05
C ASN A 329 -26.37 8.17 -3.22
N SER A 330 -26.68 6.90 -3.53
CA SER A 330 -27.70 6.13 -2.80
C SER A 330 -27.23 5.54 -1.48
N GLY A 331 -25.92 5.51 -1.22
CA GLY A 331 -25.39 5.06 0.07
C GLY A 331 -23.91 4.67 0.08
N GLU A 332 -23.34 4.23 -1.05
CA GLU A 332 -21.92 3.82 -1.09
C GLU A 332 -21.00 4.98 -0.73
N GLY A 333 -21.29 6.21 -1.17
CA GLY A 333 -20.51 7.40 -0.82
C GLY A 333 -20.55 7.73 0.66
N LYS A 334 -21.70 7.50 1.32
CA LYS A 334 -21.83 7.64 2.78
C LYS A 334 -20.98 6.60 3.50
N GLN A 335 -21.10 5.32 3.13
CA GLN A 335 -20.32 4.23 3.72
C GLN A 335 -18.81 4.45 3.54
N PHE A 336 -18.41 4.92 2.37
CA PHE A 336 -17.04 5.27 2.03
C PHE A 336 -16.51 6.40 2.92
N CYS A 337 -17.30 7.45 3.14
CA CYS A 337 -16.90 8.57 3.99
C CYS A 337 -16.95 8.25 5.48
N ASP A 338 -17.84 7.34 5.90
CA ASP A 338 -18.02 6.94 7.29
C ASP A 338 -16.81 6.22 7.87
N ILE A 339 -15.95 5.66 7.02
CA ILE A 339 -14.71 4.98 7.41
C ILE A 339 -13.47 5.88 7.28
N ILE A 340 -13.65 7.16 6.92
CA ILE A 340 -12.55 8.12 6.77
C ILE A 340 -12.54 9.08 7.95
N GLY A 341 -11.44 9.05 8.68
CA GLY A 341 -11.12 9.96 9.77
C GLY A 341 -10.05 10.97 9.41
N ARG A 342 -9.93 12.01 10.24
CA ARG A 342 -8.73 12.84 10.35
C ARG A 342 -8.37 13.03 11.81
N ARG A 343 -7.08 13.16 12.13
CA ARG A 343 -6.61 13.49 13.48
C ARG A 343 -6.14 14.94 13.57
N PRO A 344 -6.95 15.82 14.16
CA PRO A 344 -6.50 17.16 14.46
C PRO A 344 -5.35 17.15 15.46
N TRP A 345 -4.44 18.10 15.31
CA TRP A 345 -3.32 18.32 16.20
C TRP A 345 -3.00 19.80 16.33
N HIS A 346 -2.23 20.16 17.35
CA HIS A 346 -1.81 21.53 17.61
C HIS A 346 -0.29 21.61 17.66
N GLU A 347 0.26 22.62 16.98
CA GLU A 347 1.66 23.03 17.08
C GLU A 347 1.82 23.92 18.32
N GLU A 348 2.95 23.76 19.03
CA GLU A 348 3.33 24.58 20.19
C GLU A 348 2.36 24.54 21.40
N ILE A 349 2.84 23.94 22.48
CA ILE A 349 2.31 24.07 23.83
C ILE A 349 3.11 25.21 24.45
N GLY A 350 2.51 26.40 24.63
CA GLY A 350 3.14 27.50 25.35
C GLY A 350 3.52 27.06 26.77
N GLU A 351 4.52 27.71 27.37
CA GLU A 351 4.99 27.40 28.72
C GLU A 351 3.82 27.35 29.72
N HIS A 352 3.83 26.36 30.61
CA HIS A 352 2.79 26.20 31.64
C HIS A 352 2.64 27.50 32.44
N LYS A 353 1.48 28.13 32.38
CA LYS A 353 1.11 29.20 33.32
C LYS A 353 0.26 28.61 34.43
N THR A 354 0.83 28.53 35.62
CA THR A 354 0.09 28.21 36.85
C THR A 354 -0.75 29.43 37.22
N ILE A 355 -2.09 29.30 37.19
CA ILE A 355 -2.99 30.42 37.51
C ILE A 355 -3.34 30.45 39.01
N SER A 356 -3.39 29.29 39.69
CA SER A 356 -3.61 29.23 41.13
C SER A 356 -2.97 27.98 41.76
N GLU A 357 -2.19 28.15 42.82
CA GLU A 357 -1.62 27.05 43.61
C GLU A 357 -2.71 26.26 44.36
N GLU A 358 -3.84 26.88 44.69
CA GLU A 358 -4.90 26.27 45.51
C GLU A 358 -5.62 25.09 44.84
N ASN A 359 -5.65 25.02 43.50
CA ASN A 359 -6.38 23.97 42.76
C ASN A 359 -5.50 23.18 41.77
N GLY A 360 -4.20 23.47 41.66
CA GLY A 360 -3.30 22.79 40.72
C GLY A 360 -3.70 22.91 39.23
N GLN A 361 -4.51 23.90 38.86
CA GLN A 361 -4.97 24.09 37.49
C GLN A 361 -3.89 24.78 36.65
N HIS A 362 -3.45 24.10 35.59
CA HIS A 362 -2.51 24.62 34.60
C HIS A 362 -3.26 25.03 33.34
N HIS A 363 -3.02 26.25 32.86
CA HIS A 363 -3.41 26.64 31.50
C HIS A 363 -2.22 26.51 30.56
N VAL A 364 -2.48 25.91 29.41
CA VAL A 364 -1.55 25.80 28.29
C VAL A 364 -2.10 26.68 27.17
N GLU A 365 -1.26 27.57 26.63
CA GLU A 365 -1.58 28.25 25.38
C GLU A 365 -1.38 27.25 24.24
N ILE A 366 -2.43 26.97 23.48
CA ILE A 366 -2.42 25.99 22.40
C ILE A 366 -2.45 26.75 21.08
N GLY A 367 -1.52 26.45 20.19
CA GLY A 367 -1.47 27.01 18.85
C GLY A 367 -2.68 26.63 17.96
N PRO A 368 -2.70 27.11 16.70
CA PRO A 368 -3.79 26.84 15.77
C PRO A 368 -3.97 25.34 15.54
N ILE A 369 -5.22 24.94 15.25
CA ILE A 369 -5.55 23.56 14.94
C ILE A 369 -5.12 23.21 13.52
N ASN A 370 -4.29 22.19 13.39
CA ASN A 370 -3.99 21.52 12.15
C ASN A 370 -4.95 20.33 12.01
N HIS A 371 -5.67 20.24 10.90
CA HIS A 371 -6.76 19.25 10.76
C HIS A 371 -6.29 17.84 10.41
N TYR A 372 -5.12 17.70 9.81
CA TYR A 372 -4.59 16.45 9.28
C TYR A 372 -3.16 16.26 9.77
N ARG A 373 -2.81 15.03 10.20
CA ARG A 373 -1.42 14.65 10.39
C ARG A 373 -0.69 14.63 9.05
N THR A 374 0.64 14.68 9.10
CA THR A 374 1.50 14.59 7.93
C THR A 374 2.24 13.26 7.91
N LEU A 375 2.71 12.83 6.74
CA LEU A 375 3.61 11.67 6.62
C LEU A 375 4.87 11.83 7.48
N LYS A 376 5.36 13.06 7.66
CA LYS A 376 6.52 13.35 8.52
C LYS A 376 6.26 12.99 9.98
N MET A 377 5.08 13.35 10.52
CA MET A 377 4.70 12.98 11.89
C MET A 377 4.64 11.46 12.08
N LEU A 378 4.10 10.73 11.09
CA LEU A 378 4.07 9.26 11.14
C LEU A 378 5.50 8.69 11.12
N ALA A 379 6.38 9.26 10.30
CA ALA A 379 7.76 8.86 10.21
C ALA A 379 8.53 9.11 11.52
N GLU A 380 8.31 10.25 12.18
CA GLU A 380 8.89 10.59 13.49
C GLU A 380 8.44 9.58 14.56
N THR A 381 7.15 9.27 14.62
CA THR A 381 6.64 8.25 15.56
C THR A 381 7.24 6.86 15.28
N ALA A 382 7.25 6.42 14.03
CA ALA A 382 7.85 5.14 13.65
C ALA A 382 9.35 5.11 13.99
N PHE A 383 10.05 6.24 13.84
CA PHE A 383 11.48 6.35 14.11
C PHE A 383 11.78 6.23 15.59
N LEU A 384 10.96 6.83 16.46
CA LEU A 384 11.04 6.65 17.91
C LEU A 384 10.88 5.17 18.31
N GLY A 385 9.90 4.48 17.73
CA GLY A 385 9.70 3.04 17.94
C GLY A 385 10.92 2.22 17.51
N MET A 386 11.49 2.54 16.34
CA MET A 386 12.72 1.90 15.84
C MET A 386 13.94 2.18 16.73
N LEU A 387 14.08 3.38 17.28
CA LEU A 387 15.17 3.71 18.21
C LEU A 387 15.03 2.95 19.53
N ALA A 388 13.81 2.75 20.02
CA ALA A 388 13.54 1.97 21.22
C ALA A 388 13.88 0.49 21.02
N HIS A 389 13.57 -0.07 19.84
CA HIS A 389 13.88 -1.47 19.51
C HIS A 389 14.46 -1.62 18.08
N PRO A 390 15.79 -1.50 17.93
CA PRO A 390 16.46 -1.48 16.63
C PRO A 390 16.71 -2.86 16.04
N GLU A 391 16.48 -3.95 16.75
CA GLU A 391 16.70 -5.28 16.15
C GLU A 391 15.59 -5.65 15.17
N GLY A 392 15.76 -6.74 14.44
CA GLY A 392 14.68 -7.33 13.65
C GLY A 392 13.60 -7.98 14.53
N PRO A 393 12.52 -8.54 13.93
CA PRO A 393 11.64 -9.47 14.63
C PRO A 393 12.43 -10.70 15.12
N ASP A 394 12.13 -11.14 16.34
CA ASP A 394 12.80 -12.27 16.97
C ASP A 394 12.73 -13.54 16.14
N LYS A 395 13.88 -14.22 16.00
CA LYS A 395 14.06 -15.48 15.24
C LYS A 395 13.75 -15.40 13.75
N ALA A 396 13.40 -14.23 13.21
CA ALA A 396 13.18 -14.06 11.79
C ALA A 396 14.52 -14.12 11.05
N GLU A 397 14.51 -14.73 9.87
CA GLU A 397 15.67 -14.72 8.98
C GLU A 397 15.75 -13.41 8.23
N TRP A 398 16.95 -12.83 8.12
CA TRP A 398 17.18 -11.69 7.23
C TRP A 398 17.43 -12.17 5.79
N ILE A 399 16.56 -11.77 4.87
CA ILE A 399 16.60 -12.14 3.45
C ILE A 399 17.32 -11.06 2.64
N ASN A 400 18.39 -11.46 1.96
CA ASN A 400 19.09 -10.68 0.94
C ASN A 400 19.50 -11.61 -0.22
N TYR A 401 18.54 -12.02 -1.06
CA TYR A 401 18.76 -13.03 -2.10
C TYR A 401 19.92 -12.74 -3.05
N LYS A 402 20.16 -11.46 -3.37
CA LYS A 402 21.23 -11.07 -4.30
C LYS A 402 22.57 -10.84 -3.62
N ASN A 403 22.63 -10.97 -2.30
CA ASN A 403 23.78 -10.59 -1.49
C ASN A 403 24.33 -9.20 -1.87
N THR A 404 23.43 -8.29 -2.26
CA THR A 404 23.85 -6.97 -2.72
C THR A 404 24.11 -6.08 -1.51
N PRO A 405 25.26 -5.38 -1.47
CA PRO A 405 25.43 -4.28 -0.54
C PRO A 405 24.37 -3.23 -0.85
N ASN A 406 23.97 -2.43 0.14
CA ASN A 406 22.99 -1.40 -0.13
C ASN A 406 23.62 -0.28 -0.98
N GLU A 407 23.19 -0.14 -2.22
CA GLU A 407 23.74 0.85 -3.15
C GLU A 407 23.09 2.24 -3.02
N THR A 408 22.00 2.38 -2.27
CA THR A 408 21.11 3.55 -2.36
C THR A 408 21.38 4.69 -1.38
N HIS A 409 22.36 4.60 -0.47
CA HIS A 409 22.59 5.68 0.49
C HIS A 409 24.06 6.13 0.58
N ARG A 410 24.22 7.46 0.52
CA ARG A 410 25.44 8.18 0.85
C ARG A 410 25.49 8.42 2.36
N LEU A 411 26.69 8.55 2.92
CA LEU A 411 26.86 9.03 4.29
C LEU A 411 26.14 10.37 4.45
N LEU A 412 25.43 10.54 5.58
CA LEU A 412 24.87 11.84 5.97
C LEU A 412 25.97 12.89 5.93
N THR A 413 25.68 14.05 5.35
CA THR A 413 26.58 15.20 5.45
C THR A 413 26.67 15.66 6.90
N LYS A 414 27.72 16.40 7.26
CA LYS A 414 27.83 16.99 8.60
C LYS A 414 26.58 17.75 9.04
N LYS A 415 25.91 18.45 8.11
CA LYS A 415 24.65 19.16 8.35
C LYS A 415 23.49 18.23 8.67
N GLU A 416 23.42 17.07 8.02
CA GLU A 416 22.38 16.06 8.29
C GLU A 416 22.69 15.22 9.54
N GLN A 417 23.90 15.35 10.11
CA GLN A 417 24.28 14.75 11.39
C GLN A 417 24.02 15.68 12.59
N GLU A 418 23.57 16.92 12.35
CA GLU A 418 23.17 17.82 13.42
C GLU A 418 21.83 17.37 14.02
N TRP A 419 21.70 17.53 15.34
CA TRP A 419 20.44 17.26 16.02
C TRP A 419 19.36 18.22 15.50
N THR A 420 18.28 17.64 14.98
CA THR A 420 17.08 18.40 14.60
C THR A 420 16.10 18.35 15.75
N LEU A 421 15.66 19.51 16.24
CA LEU A 421 14.58 19.57 17.23
C LEU A 421 13.29 19.07 16.58
N VAL A 422 12.70 18.02 17.16
CA VAL A 422 11.33 17.60 16.84
C VAL A 422 10.41 18.35 17.83
N PRO A 423 9.57 19.28 17.36
CA PRO A 423 8.72 20.06 18.26
C PRO A 423 7.69 19.16 18.94
N ALA A 424 7.36 19.49 20.19
CA ALA A 424 6.23 18.85 20.86
C ALA A 424 4.93 19.23 20.14
N CYS A 425 4.06 18.26 19.93
CA CYS A 425 2.71 18.47 19.39
C CYS A 425 1.67 17.74 20.24
N LEU A 426 0.48 18.33 20.32
CA LEU A 426 -0.69 17.67 20.92
C LEU A 426 -1.53 17.09 19.79
N VAL A 427 -1.61 15.77 19.72
CA VAL A 427 -2.35 15.05 18.67
C VAL A 427 -3.56 14.37 19.30
N ASN A 428 -4.73 14.47 18.66
CA ASN A 428 -5.88 13.69 19.11
C ASN A 428 -5.59 12.18 19.03
N LEU A 429 -5.91 11.47 20.11
CA LEU A 429 -5.71 10.03 20.22
C LEU A 429 -6.61 9.21 19.27
N PHE A 430 -7.76 9.75 18.86
CA PHE A 430 -8.69 9.10 17.95
C PHE A 430 -8.98 10.01 16.76
N ALA A 431 -9.11 9.41 15.58
CA ALA A 431 -9.57 10.13 14.42
C ALA A 431 -11.04 10.54 14.56
N LYS A 432 -11.39 11.64 13.89
CA LYS A 432 -12.74 12.19 13.84
C LYS A 432 -13.25 12.15 12.41
N LYS A 433 -14.48 11.66 12.23
CA LYS A 433 -15.22 11.82 10.96
C LYS A 433 -15.33 13.29 10.64
N TYR A 434 -15.18 13.63 9.36
CA TYR A 434 -15.23 15.04 8.92
C TYR A 434 -15.98 15.28 7.62
N LEU A 435 -16.19 14.23 6.80
CA LEU A 435 -16.93 14.31 5.55
C LEU A 435 -18.43 14.18 5.83
N ARG A 436 -19.22 15.07 5.22
CA ARG A 436 -20.68 15.18 5.32
C ARG A 436 -21.33 14.84 3.98
N GLU A 437 -22.66 14.81 3.94
CA GLU A 437 -23.42 14.50 2.72
C GLU A 437 -23.05 15.38 1.52
N GLU A 438 -22.96 16.68 1.73
CA GLU A 438 -22.52 17.66 0.72
C GLU A 438 -21.11 17.39 0.17
N ASP A 439 -20.25 16.70 0.92
CA ASP A 439 -18.87 16.41 0.52
C ASP A 439 -18.80 15.23 -0.45
N TYR A 440 -19.67 14.23 -0.30
CA TYR A 440 -19.66 13.04 -1.16
C TYR A 440 -20.69 13.07 -2.29
N VAL A 441 -21.77 13.83 -2.19
CA VAL A 441 -22.77 13.85 -3.27
C VAL A 441 -22.17 14.34 -4.59
N ILE A 442 -22.39 13.53 -5.63
CA ILE A 442 -21.97 13.81 -7.01
C ILE A 442 -23.18 14.31 -7.78
N LEU A 443 -23.19 15.60 -8.10
CA LEU A 443 -24.18 16.21 -8.99
C LEU A 443 -23.85 15.84 -10.44
N LYS A 444 -24.88 15.56 -11.24
CA LYS A 444 -24.74 15.24 -12.66
C LYS A 444 -24.21 16.44 -13.44
#